data_AF-A0A6L8BE04-F1
#
_entry.id   AF-A0A6L8BE04-F1
#
_cell.length_a   1.000
_cell.length_b   1.000
_cell.length_c   1.000
_cell.angle_alpha   90.00
_cell.angle_beta   90.00
_cell.angle_gamma   90.00
#
_symmetry.space_group_name_H-M   'P 1'
#
loop_
_entity.id
_entity.type
_entity.pdbx_description
1 polymer ?
#
loop_
_entity_poly.entity_id
_entity_poly.type
_entity_poly.pdbx_seq_one_letter_code
_entity_poly.pdbx_strand_id
1 'polypeptide(L)' 'RIVPVDVYVPGCPPTSEALIYGILQLQQKIRRTNTIAR' A
#
# COMPACT_ATOMS: atom_id res chain seq x y z
N ARG A 1 -2.41 17.77 -2.89
CA ARG A 1 -2.28 16.43 -3.50
C ARG A 1 -1.23 16.55 -4.59
N ILE A 2 -0.03 16.03 -4.35
CA ILE A 2 1.14 16.21 -5.23
C ILE A 2 1.39 14.93 -6.05
N VAL A 3 1.26 13.78 -5.39
CA VAL A 3 1.45 12.46 -5.99
C VAL A 3 0.22 11.59 -5.80
N PRO A 4 -0.07 10.66 -6.73
CA PRO A 4 -1.05 9.62 -6.50
C PRO A 4 -0.56 8.71 -5.37
N VAL A 5 -1.49 8.29 -4.51
CA VAL A 5 -1.19 7.41 -3.37
C VAL A 5 -1.94 6.11 -3.55
N ASP A 6 -1.22 4.99 -3.47
CA ASP A 6 -1.78 3.67 -3.68
C ASP A 6 -2.47 3.09 -2.45
N VAL A 7 -1.92 3.35 -1.26
CA VAL A 7 -2.39 2.87 0.06
C VAL A 7 -2.12 3.97 1.09
N TYR A 8 -3.12 4.31 1.90
CA TYR A 8 -2.98 5.20 3.05
C TYR A 8 -2.93 4.37 4.34
N VAL A 9 -1.95 4.64 5.21
CA VAL A 9 -1.84 4.00 6.52
C VAL A 9 -2.26 5.02 7.59
N PRO A 10 -3.40 4.81 8.30
CA PRO A 10 -3.85 5.73 9.33
C PRO A 10 -3.03 5.59 10.62
N GLY A 11 -2.81 6.71 11.31
CA GLY A 11 -2.17 6.75 12.64
C GLY A 11 -1.26 7.97 12.82
N CYS A 12 -1.01 8.35 14.08
CA CYS A 12 -0.13 9.47 14.44
C CYS A 12 0.56 9.22 15.80
N PRO A 13 1.72 8.53 15.83
CA PRO A 13 2.32 7.77 14.74
C PRO A 13 1.54 6.47 14.48
N PRO A 14 1.56 5.93 13.24
CA PRO A 14 1.04 4.59 13.02
C PRO A 14 1.81 3.58 13.87
N THR A 15 1.12 2.58 14.40
CA THR A 15 1.77 1.46 15.08
C THR A 15 2.62 0.68 14.07
N SER A 16 3.64 -0.03 14.56
CA SER A 16 4.48 -0.90 13.74
C SER A 16 3.65 -1.90 12.93
N GLU A 17 2.61 -2.47 13.56
CA GLU A 17 1.68 -3.40 12.94
C GLU A 17 0.88 -2.76 11.81
N ALA A 18 0.38 -1.54 11.99
CA ALA A 18 -0.38 -0.81 10.98
C ALA A 18 0.49 -0.51 9.74
N LEU A 19 1.76 -0.15 9.95
CA LEU A 19 2.71 0.07 8.86
C LEU A 19 2.97 -1.21 8.07
N ILE A 20 3.25 -2.34 8.76
CA ILE A 20 3.47 -3.64 8.11
C ILE A 20 2.22 -4.08 7.36
N TYR A 21 1.04 -3.89 7.93
CA TYR A 21 -0.23 -4.18 7.27
C TYR A 21 -0.40 -3.37 5.97
N GLY A 22 -0.08 -2.07 5.99
CA GLY A 22 -0.09 -1.22 4.80
C GLY A 22 0.82 -1.72 3.68
N ILE A 23 2.02 -2.23 4.03
CA ILE A 23 2.95 -2.83 3.07
C ILE A 23 2.40 -4.14 2.50
N LEU A 24 1.83 -5.01 3.33
CA LEU A 24 1.20 -6.25 2.87
C LEU A 24 0.01 -5.97 1.95
N GLN A 25 -0.78 -4.95 2.24
CA GLN A 25 -1.87 -4.51 1.38
C GLN A 25 -1.36 -4.01 0.02
N LEU A 26 -0.24 -3.27 -0.01
CA LEU A 26 0.41 -2.86 -1.25
C LEU A 26 0.92 -4.07 -2.05
N GLN A 27 1.55 -5.04 -1.40
CA GLN A 27 1.99 -6.28 -2.07
C GLN A 27 0.83 -7.07 -2.66
N GLN A 28 -0.31 -7.15 -1.97
CA GLN A 28 -1.52 -7.78 -2.50
C GLN A 28 -2.09 -7.01 -3.69
N LYS A 29 -2.06 -5.67 -3.66
CA LYS A 29 -2.48 -4.83 -4.79
C LYS A 29 -1.62 -5.12 -6.03
N ILE A 30 -0.30 -5.16 -5.87
CA ILE A 30 0.64 -5.50 -6.94
C ILE A 30 0.37 -6.90 -7.49
N ARG A 31 0.14 -7.91 -6.64
CA ARG A 31 -0.16 -9.28 -7.08
C ARG A 31 -1.45 -9.41 -7.88
N ARG A 32 -2.46 -8.59 -7.57
CA ARG A 32 -3.74 -8.57 -8.30
C ARG A 32 -3.64 -7.81 -9.62
N THR A 33 -2.77 -6.80 -9.67
CA THR A 33 -2.49 -6.05 -10.89
C THR A 33 -1.52 -6.84 -11.75
N ASN A 34 -2.03 -7.58 -12.74
CA ASN A 34 -1.20 -8.20 -13.78
C ASN A 34 -0.65 -7.12 -14.71
N THR A 35 0.45 -6.48 -14.30
CA THR A 35 1.11 -5.39 -15.06
C THR A 35 1.96 -5.88 -16.23
N ILE A 36 1.89 -7.17 -16.59
CA ILE A 36 2.46 -7.61 -17.86
C ILE A 36 1.52 -7.10 -18.96
N ALA A 37 1.81 -5.87 -19.42
CA ALA A 37 1.43 -5.43 -20.75
C ALA A 37 2.05 -6.42 -21.73
N ARG A 38 1.28 -7.42 -22.13
CA ARG A 38 1.58 -8.19 -23.34
C ARG A 38 1.13 -7.37 -24.53
#